data_AF-A0A951JKU6-F1
#
_entry.id   AF-A0A951JKU6-F1
#
_cell.length_a   1.000
_cell.length_b   1.000
_cell.length_c   1.000
_cell.angle_alpha   90.00
_cell.angle_beta   90.00
_cell.angle_gamma   90.00
#
_symmetry.space_group_name_H-M   'P 1'
#
loop_
_entity.id
_entity.type
_entity.pdbx_description
1 polymer ?
#
loop_
_entity_poly.entity_id
_entity_poly.type
_entity_poly.pdbx_seq_one_letter_code
_entity_poly.pdbx_strand_id
1 'polypeptide(L)' 'TFIVDPDNIIRFAMVTDMNVGRNVDEVLRVLDALQTDELCPCNWKQGEETLNAA' A
#
# COMPACT_ATOMS: atom_id res chain seq x y z
N THR A 1 -4.04 4.98 -9.97
CA THR A 1 -4.21 5.46 -8.58
C THR A 1 -2.87 5.79 -8.02
N PHE A 2 -2.73 6.96 -7.40
CA PHE A 2 -1.52 7.38 -6.71
C PHE A 2 -1.84 7.62 -5.24
N ILE A 3 -0.99 7.14 -4.33
CA ILE A 3 -0.99 7.57 -2.93
C ILE A 3 0.18 8.53 -2.78
N VAL A 4 -0.12 9.74 -2.33
CA VAL A 4 0.82 10.84 -2.16
C VAL A 4 0.83 11.19 -0.68
N ASP A 5 2.01 11.29 -0.10
CA ASP A 5 2.18 11.66 1.30
C ASP A 5 2.10 13.19 1.54
N PRO A 6 2.13 13.66 2.79
CA PRO A 6 2.08 15.09 3.10
C PRO A 6 3.24 15.93 2.51
N ASP A 7 4.37 15.30 2.19
CA ASP A 7 5.55 15.93 1.58
C ASP A 7 5.47 15.96 0.05
N ASN A 8 4.32 15.57 -0.53
CA ASN A 8 4.07 15.47 -1.96
C ASN A 8 4.91 14.40 -2.68
N ILE A 9 5.34 13.36 -1.96
CA ILE A 9 6.08 12.23 -2.52
C ILE A 9 5.09 11.10 -2.85
N ILE A 10 5.19 10.57 -4.08
CA ILE A 10 4.41 9.41 -4.50
C ILE A 10 4.97 8.17 -3.78
N ARG A 11 4.15 7.54 -2.93
CA ARG A 11 4.50 6.30 -2.20
C ARG A 11 3.98 5.04 -2.86
N PHE A 12 2.91 5.17 -3.65
CA PHE A 12 2.32 4.04 -4.38
C PHE A 12 1.71 4.50 -5.70
N ALA A 13 1.85 3.66 -6.72
CA ALA A 13 1.23 3.82 -8.02
C ALA A 13 0.63 2.49 -8.50
N MET A 14 -0.63 2.54 -8.90
CA MET A 14 -1.33 1.42 -9.55
C MET A 14 -1.90 1.89 -10.88
N VAL A 15 -1.59 1.16 -11.94
CA VAL A 15 -2.06 1.44 -13.30
C VAL A 15 -2.88 0.26 -13.77
N THR A 16 -4.10 0.52 -14.26
CA THR A 16 -4.99 -0.47 -14.85
C THR A 16 -5.43 0.03 -16.22
N ASP A 17 -5.73 -0.89 -17.14
CA ASP A 17 -6.28 -0.56 -18.46
C ASP A 17 -7.76 -0.16 -18.37
N MET A 18 -8.31 0.45 -19.43
CA MET A 18 -9.64 1.09 -19.46
C MET A 18 -10.79 0.18 -18.99
N ASN A 19 -10.71 -1.12 -19.30
CA ASN A 19 -11.77 -2.09 -18.99
C ASN A 19 -11.54 -2.84 -17.67
N VAL A 20 -10.49 -2.49 -16.91
CA VAL A 20 -10.13 -3.17 -15.66
C VAL A 20 -10.34 -2.24 -14.48
N GLY A 21 -11.33 -2.59 -13.66
CA GLY A 21 -11.61 -1.91 -12.40
C GLY A 21 -10.46 -2.04 -11.40
N ARG A 22 -10.38 -1.07 -10.49
CA ARG A 22 -9.41 -1.08 -9.39
C ARG A 22 -10.04 -1.69 -8.14
N ASN A 23 -9.24 -2.32 -7.30
CA ASN A 23 -9.67 -2.82 -6.00
C ASN A 23 -9.47 -1.75 -4.92
N VAL A 24 -10.55 -1.31 -4.27
CA VAL A 24 -10.49 -0.31 -3.19
C VAL A 24 -9.83 -0.89 -1.94
N ASP A 25 -10.11 -2.15 -1.61
CA ASP A 25 -9.54 -2.81 -0.43
C ASP A 25 -8.01 -2.91 -0.54
N GLU A 26 -7.48 -3.08 -1.75
CA GLU A 26 -6.03 -3.09 -1.97
C GLU A 26 -5.40 -1.71 -1.78
N VAL A 27 -6.09 -0.64 -2.20
CA VAL A 27 -5.60 0.73 -1.98
C VAL A 27 -5.58 1.05 -0.48
N LEU A 28 -6.60 0.63 0.27
CA LEU A 28 -6.63 0.79 1.73
C LEU A 28 -5.56 -0.07 2.42
N ARG A 29 -5.39 -1.33 2.01
CA ARG A 29 -4.36 -2.23 2.55
C ARG A 29 -2.95 -1.64 2.38
N VAL A 30 -2.66 -1.08 1.20
CA VAL A 30 -1.37 -0.40 0.96
C VAL A 30 -1.25 0.87 1.78
N LEU A 31 -2.32 1.66 1.94
CA LEU A 31 -2.31 2.84 2.80
C LEU A 31 -2.00 2.47 4.25
N ASP A 32 -2.66 1.45 4.80
CA ASP A 32 -2.42 0.96 6.16
C ASP A 32 -0.96 0.48 6.31
N ALA A 33 -0.44 -0.25 5.33
CA ALA A 33 0.94 -0.73 5.32
C ALA A 33 1.95 0.44 5.34
N LEU A 34 1.71 1.47 4.52
CA LEU A 34 2.55 2.68 4.45
C LEU A 34 2.55 3.47 5.76
N GLN A 35 1.53 3.33 6.59
CA GLN A 35 1.43 4.00 7.89
C GLN A 35 2.10 3.22 9.04
N THR A 36 2.55 1.98 8.81
CA THR A 36 3.21 1.19 9.87
C THR A 36 4.65 1.61 10.13
N ASP A 37 5.33 2.19 9.13
CA ASP A 37 6.79 2.43 9.13
C ASP A 37 7.65 1.16 9.31
N GLU A 38 7.05 -0.02 9.09
CA GLU A 38 7.66 -1.34 9.27
C GLU A 38 7.75 -2.11 7.93
N LEU A 39 8.51 -3.21 7.92
CA LEU A 39 8.59 -4.09 6.75
C LEU A 39 7.37 -5.03 6.67
N CYS A 40 6.37 -4.65 5.87
CA CYS A 40 5.20 -5.49 5.63
C CYS A 40 5.48 -6.63 4.63
N PRO A 41 5.20 -7.92 4.96
CA PRO A 41 5.32 -9.02 4.02
C PRO A 41 4.30 -8.95 2.86
N CYS A 42 4.46 -9.84 1.88
CA CYS A 42 3.50 -9.97 0.78
C CYS A 42 2.09 -10.26 1.31
N ASN A 43 1.08 -9.61 0.73
CA ASN A 43 -0.33 -9.69 1.12
C ASN A 43 -0.64 -9.24 2.55
N TRP A 44 0.29 -8.59 3.26
CA TRP A 44 0.11 -8.13 4.63
C TRP A 44 -1.18 -7.32 4.80
N LYS A 45 -1.88 -7.57 5.90
CA LYS A 45 -3.05 -6.79 6.36
C LYS A 45 -2.82 -6.25 7.77
N GLN A 46 -3.53 -5.17 8.09
CA GLN A 46 -3.50 -4.57 9.42
C GLN A 46 -3.74 -5.62 10.51
N GLY A 47 -2.81 -5.69 11.47
CA GLY A 47 -2.82 -6.65 12.58
C GLY A 47 -2.01 -7.92 12.34
N GLU A 48 -1.50 -8.16 11.13
CA GLU A 48 -0.56 -9.25 10.85
C GLU A 48 0.88 -8.88 11.24
N GLU A 49 1.71 -9.89 11.49
CA GLU A 49 3.11 -9.70 11.87
C GLU A 49 3.91 -9.02 10.74
N THR A 50 4.80 -8.12 11.15
CA THR A 50 5.78 -7.46 10.27
C THR A 50 7.10 -8.24 10.27
N LEU A 51 7.95 -7.94 9.30
CA LEU A 51 9.28 -8.54 9.19
C LEU A 51 10.29 -7.71 9.99
N ASN A 52 11.21 -8.38 10.67
CA ASN A 52 12.37 -7.72 11.25
C ASN A 52 13.45 -7.56 10.18
N ALA A 53 14.04 -6.36 10.07
CA ALA A 53 15.24 -6.17 9.27
C ALA A 53 16.40 -6.96 9.90
N ALA A 54 17.13 -7.74 9.09
CA ALA A 54 18.31 -8.49 9.52
C ALA A 54 19.54 -7.59 9.68
#